data_AF-A0A821X1J9-F1
#
_entry.id   AF-A0A821X1J9-F1
#
_cell.length_a   1.000
_cell.length_b   1.000
_cell.length_c   1.000
_cell.angle_alpha   90.00
_cell.angle_beta   90.00
_cell.angle_gamma   90.00
#
_symmetry.space_group_name_H-M   'P 1'
#
loop_
_entity.id
_entity.type
_entity.pdbx_description
1 polymer ?
#
loop_
_entity_poly.entity_id
_entity_poly.type
_entity_poly.pdbx_seq_one_letter_code
_entity_poly.pdbx_strand_id
1 'polypeptide(L)'
;MVRNPVILGYFTAWSIYSRSYFVSDIPADKLTHINYAFANIGPNGQIALGDPWADIDKTFNGDTWDQSLRGNFNQLIKLKEKYPHLCTLISVGGWTWSGKFSDIAVS
;
A
#
# COMPACT_ATOMS: atom_id res chain seq x y z
N MET A 1 -3.46 5.42 30.99
CA MET A 1 -2.59 5.24 29.81
C MET A 1 -3.13 6.16 28.73
N VAL A 2 -2.42 7.22 28.35
CA VAL A 2 -2.87 8.13 27.28
C VAL A 2 -2.61 7.42 25.96
N ARG A 3 -3.67 7.20 25.17
CA ARG A 3 -3.54 6.57 23.85
C ARG A 3 -3.18 7.68 22.86
N ASN A 4 -2.00 7.59 22.24
CA ASN A 4 -1.62 8.53 21.19
C ASN A 4 -2.64 8.47 20.05
N PRO A 5 -3.05 9.62 19.48
CA PRO A 5 -4.02 9.64 18.40
C PRO A 5 -3.48 8.91 17.17
N VAL A 6 -4.36 8.21 16.47
CA VAL A 6 -4.06 7.63 15.16
C VAL A 6 -4.11 8.74 14.11
N ILE A 7 -2.97 8.99 13.47
CA ILE A 7 -2.86 9.84 12.27
C ILE A 7 -2.59 8.90 11.09
N LEU A 8 -3.59 8.73 10.23
CA LEU A 8 -3.56 7.81 9.10
C LEU A 8 -3.60 8.57 7.77
N GLY A 9 -2.63 8.28 6.89
CA GLY A 9 -2.61 8.77 5.52
C GLY A 9 -2.93 7.66 4.52
N TYR A 10 -3.62 7.99 3.43
CA TYR A 10 -3.77 7.10 2.29
C TYR A 10 -2.65 7.33 1.28
N PHE A 11 -2.04 6.25 0.81
CA PHE A 11 -1.11 6.27 -0.32
C PHE A 11 -1.68 5.41 -1.43
N THR A 12 -1.94 6.00 -2.60
CA THR A 12 -2.53 5.27 -3.72
C THR A 12 -1.45 4.68 -4.62
N ALA A 13 -1.62 3.42 -5.04
CA ALA A 13 -0.68 2.69 -5.90
C ALA A 13 -0.28 3.51 -7.13
N TRP A 14 -1.26 4.18 -7.74
CA TRP A 14 -1.09 4.96 -8.96
C TRP A 14 -0.46 6.36 -8.76
N SER A 15 -0.15 6.76 -7.52
CA SER A 15 0.51 8.04 -7.25
C SER A 15 1.92 8.11 -7.87
N ILE A 16 2.55 6.98 -8.09
CA ILE A 16 3.90 6.89 -8.66
C ILE A 16 3.98 7.18 -10.16
N TYR A 17 2.83 7.31 -10.84
CA TYR A 17 2.76 7.57 -12.28
C TYR A 17 2.71 9.08 -12.55
N SER A 18 1.61 9.59 -13.11
CA SER A 18 1.47 10.99 -13.52
C SER A 18 1.55 11.99 -12.38
N ARG A 19 1.28 11.56 -11.14
CA ARG A 19 1.43 12.40 -9.95
C ARG A 19 2.87 12.49 -9.48
N SER A 20 3.73 11.55 -9.91
CA SER A 20 5.15 11.49 -9.54
C SER A 20 5.36 11.64 -8.03
N TYR A 21 4.48 11.02 -7.24
CA TYR A 21 4.54 11.03 -5.80
C TYR A 21 4.80 9.60 -5.32
N PHE A 22 5.99 9.39 -4.76
CA PHE A 22 6.53 8.09 -4.42
C PHE A 22 6.43 7.83 -2.91
N VAL A 23 6.61 6.58 -2.50
CA VAL A 23 6.63 6.21 -1.08
C VAL A 23 7.71 6.98 -0.30
N SER A 24 8.82 7.33 -0.95
CA SER A 24 9.89 8.16 -0.38
C SER A 24 9.47 9.60 -0.05
N ASP A 25 8.39 10.10 -0.67
CA ASP A 25 7.89 11.46 -0.49
C ASP A 25 6.87 11.57 0.65
N ILE A 26 6.53 10.44 1.27
CA ILE A 26 5.60 10.38 2.41
C ILE A 26 6.25 11.05 3.63
N PRO A 27 5.58 12.04 4.28
CA PRO A 27 6.05 12.64 5.52
C PRO A 27 5.81 11.70 6.72
N ALA A 28 6.53 10.59 6.73
CA ALA A 28 6.38 9.47 7.65
C ALA A 28 6.58 9.82 9.14
N ASP A 29 7.35 10.88 9.43
CA ASP A 29 7.53 11.46 10.76
C ASP A 29 6.23 12.04 11.34
N LYS A 30 5.26 12.40 10.49
CA LYS A 30 3.97 12.99 10.87
C LYS A 30 2.82 11.99 10.93
N LEU A 31 3.07 10.75 10.53
CA LEU A 31 2.05 9.71 10.43
C LEU A 31 2.31 8.62 11.47
N THR A 32 1.21 7.97 11.86
CA THR A 32 1.25 6.73 12.64
C THR A 32 0.91 5.52 11.77
N HIS A 33 0.06 5.73 10.76
CA HIS A 33 -0.42 4.69 9.88
C HIS A 33 -0.40 5.13 8.42
N ILE A 34 -0.08 4.21 7.53
CA ILE A 34 -0.25 4.36 6.08
C ILE A 34 -1.22 3.29 5.63
N ASN A 35 -2.31 3.69 4.96
CA ASN A 35 -3.23 2.77 4.31
C ASN A 35 -2.96 2.76 2.81
N TYR A 36 -2.43 1.65 2.30
CA TYR A 36 -2.13 1.49 0.89
C TYR A 36 -3.42 1.22 0.10
N ALA A 37 -3.67 2.03 -0.93
CA ALA A 37 -4.89 2.03 -1.71
C ALA A 37 -4.60 1.62 -3.17
N PHE A 38 -5.17 0.55 -3.71
CA PHE A 38 -6.02 -0.45 -3.09
C PHE A 38 -5.59 -1.84 -3.56
N ALA A 39 -5.79 -2.86 -2.73
CA ALA A 39 -5.92 -4.22 -3.22
C ALA A 39 -7.35 -4.45 -3.75
N ASN A 40 -7.50 -5.41 -4.67
CA ASN A 40 -8.79 -5.76 -5.25
C ASN A 40 -9.27 -7.11 -4.71
N ILE A 41 -10.54 -7.43 -4.97
CA ILE A 41 -11.10 -8.77 -4.83
C ILE A 41 -11.07 -9.45 -6.20
N GLY A 42 -10.30 -10.53 -6.29
CA GLY A 42 -10.18 -11.38 -7.46
C GLY A 42 -11.48 -12.11 -7.82
N PRO A 43 -11.56 -12.74 -9.00
CA PRO A 43 -12.76 -13.44 -9.47
C PRO A 43 -13.14 -14.64 -8.58
N ASN A 44 -12.19 -15.20 -7.84
CA ASN A 44 -12.40 -16.31 -6.91
C ASN A 44 -12.65 -15.86 -5.46
N GLY A 45 -12.91 -14.57 -5.22
CA GLY A 45 -13.14 -14.02 -3.88
C GLY A 45 -11.88 -13.81 -3.03
N GLN A 46 -10.69 -14.14 -3.55
CA GLN A 46 -9.43 -13.89 -2.85
C GLN A 46 -8.93 -12.47 -3.08
N ILE A 47 -8.17 -11.93 -2.13
CA ILE A 47 -7.49 -10.64 -2.31
C ILE A 47 -6.46 -10.76 -3.43
N ALA A 48 -6.48 -9.79 -4.34
CA ALA A 48 -5.56 -9.67 -5.47
C ALA A 48 -4.85 -8.31 -5.45
N LEU A 49 -3.67 -8.25 -6.05
CA LEU A 49 -2.97 -7.00 -6.31
C LEU A 49 -3.84 -6.08 -7.17
N GLY A 50 -3.81 -4.78 -6.87
CA GLY A 50 -4.59 -3.78 -7.61
C GLY A 50 -3.87 -3.39 -8.90
N ASP A 51 -2.55 -3.20 -8.80
CA ASP A 51 -1.67 -2.89 -9.92
C ASP A 51 -0.33 -3.60 -9.69
N PRO A 52 -0.16 -4.85 -10.18
CA PRO A 52 1.04 -5.63 -9.93
C PRO A 52 2.35 -4.90 -10.29
N TRP A 53 2.32 -4.07 -11.33
CA TRP A 53 3.49 -3.31 -11.73
C TRP A 53 3.89 -2.29 -10.65
N ALA A 54 2.95 -1.47 -10.19
CA ALA A 54 3.20 -0.53 -9.09
C ALA A 54 3.48 -1.24 -7.76
N ASP A 55 2.73 -2.30 -7.46
CA ASP A 55 2.70 -2.95 -6.15
C ASP A 55 4.01 -3.68 -5.87
N ILE A 56 4.51 -4.48 -6.83
CA ILE A 56 5.61 -5.43 -6.59
C ILE A 56 6.73 -5.47 -7.63
N ASP A 57 6.54 -4.94 -8.86
CA ASP A 57 7.53 -5.13 -9.94
C ASP A 57 8.40 -3.92 -10.26
N LYS A 58 7.83 -2.70 -10.18
CA LYS A 58 8.54 -1.48 -10.56
C LYS A 58 9.80 -1.30 -9.72
N THR A 59 10.94 -1.17 -10.39
CA THR A 59 12.21 -0.89 -9.74
C THR A 59 12.31 0.57 -9.31
N PHE A 60 12.91 0.78 -8.14
CA PHE A 60 13.28 2.08 -7.60
C PHE A 60 14.78 2.12 -7.28
N ASN A 61 15.29 3.32 -7.02
CA ASN A 61 16.69 3.49 -6.62
C ASN A 61 16.97 2.70 -5.33
N GLY A 62 18.08 1.96 -5.34
CA GLY A 62 18.46 1.06 -4.23
C GLY A 62 17.79 -0.31 -4.26
N ASP A 63 17.10 -0.68 -5.34
CA ASP A 63 16.73 -2.06 -5.61
C ASP A 63 17.86 -2.79 -6.37
N THR A 64 18.02 -4.09 -6.14
CA THR A 64 18.93 -4.99 -6.85
C THR A 64 18.21 -5.82 -7.91
N TRP A 65 18.98 -6.37 -8.83
CA TRP A 65 18.46 -7.16 -9.96
C TRP A 65 17.91 -8.53 -9.52
N ASP A 66 18.35 -9.06 -8.38
CA ASP A 66 18.06 -10.41 -7.85
C ASP A 66 17.07 -10.42 -6.68
N GLN A 67 16.55 -9.26 -6.24
CA GLN A 67 15.59 -9.23 -5.14
C GLN A 67 14.21 -9.76 -5.54
N SER A 68 13.56 -10.44 -4.60
CA SER A 68 12.26 -11.09 -4.78
C SER A 68 11.06 -10.16 -4.75
N LEU A 69 11.19 -8.95 -4.18
CA LEU A 69 10.11 -7.98 -4.03
C LEU A 69 10.59 -6.58 -4.40
N ARG A 70 9.89 -5.89 -5.29
CA ARG A 70 10.12 -4.49 -5.67
C ARG A 70 8.83 -3.69 -5.44
N GLY A 71 8.60 -2.65 -6.24
CA GLY A 71 7.39 -1.86 -6.20
C GLY A 71 7.20 -1.10 -4.89
N ASN A 72 6.01 -0.56 -4.74
CA ASN A 72 5.61 0.19 -3.57
C ASN A 72 5.70 -0.65 -2.29
N PHE A 73 5.48 -1.97 -2.36
CA PHE A 73 5.55 -2.84 -1.19
C PHE A 73 6.96 -2.90 -0.62
N ASN A 74 7.98 -3.06 -1.46
CA ASN A 74 9.36 -2.98 -1.01
C ASN A 74 9.70 -1.60 -0.45
N GLN A 75 9.24 -0.53 -1.10
CA GLN A 75 9.48 0.83 -0.63
C GLN A 75 8.83 1.10 0.74
N LEU A 76 7.65 0.53 1.02
CA LEU A 76 7.00 0.64 2.32
C LEU A 76 7.74 -0.13 3.41
N ILE A 77 8.33 -1.28 3.10
CA ILE A 77 9.21 -2.02 4.03
C ILE A 77 10.41 -1.14 4.39
N LYS A 78 11.11 -0.59 3.39
CA LYS A 78 12.23 0.33 3.58
C LYS A 78 11.83 1.58 4.38
N LEU A 79 10.63 2.12 4.15
CA LEU A 79 10.11 3.26 4.91
C LEU A 79 9.90 2.92 6.39
N LYS A 80 9.38 1.72 6.70
CA LYS A 80 9.22 1.25 8.09
C LYS A 80 10.54 0.99 8.79
N GLU A 81 11.56 0.50 8.08
CA GLU A 81 12.90 0.36 8.65
C GLU A 81 13.46 1.72 9.10
N LYS A 82 13.19 2.78 8.32
CA LYS A 82 13.56 4.16 8.68
C LYS A 82 12.67 4.75 9.77
N TYR A 83 11.39 4.39 9.80
CA TYR A 83 10.39 4.91 10.73
C TYR A 83 9.65 3.76 11.42
N PRO A 84 10.26 3.11 12.43
CA PRO A 84 9.73 1.88 13.04
C PRO A 84 8.43 2.08 13.82
N HIS A 85 8.01 3.33 14.07
CA HIS A 85 6.69 3.64 14.64
C HIS A 85 5.55 3.51 13.63
N LEU A 86 5.85 3.47 12.32
CA LEU A 86 4.83 3.38 11.28
C LEU A 86 4.20 1.98 11.23
N CYS A 87 2.87 1.99 11.20
CA CYS A 87 2.05 0.83 10.85
C CYS A 87 1.57 0.95 9.40
N THR A 88 1.72 -0.12 8.61
CA THR A 88 1.23 -0.20 7.23
C THR A 88 0.01 -1.12 7.17
N LEU A 89 -1.05 -0.62 6.55
CA LEU A 89 -2.31 -1.34 6.33
C LEU A 89 -2.55 -1.44 4.81
N ILE A 90 -3.32 -2.43 4.40
CA ILE A 90 -3.81 -2.57 3.03
C ILE A 90 -5.31 -2.28 3.00
N SER A 91 -5.72 -1.33 2.16
CA SER A 91 -7.14 -1.05 1.91
C SER A 91 -7.60 -1.93 0.75
N VAL A 92 -8.64 -2.73 0.97
CA VAL A 92 -9.26 -3.56 -0.07
C VAL A 92 -10.49 -2.84 -0.64
N GLY A 93 -10.64 -2.84 -1.96
CA GLY A 93 -11.81 -2.29 -2.65
C GLY A 93 -11.69 -0.81 -2.95
N GLY A 94 -12.46 0.03 -2.25
CA GLY A 94 -12.65 1.44 -2.60
C GLY A 94 -13.79 1.63 -3.62
N TRP A 95 -13.98 2.86 -4.10
CA TRP A 95 -15.15 3.21 -4.91
C TRP A 95 -15.39 2.26 -6.10
N THR A 96 -14.33 1.96 -6.86
CA THR A 96 -14.43 1.18 -8.10
C THR A 96 -14.44 -0.34 -7.87
N TRP A 97 -13.88 -0.82 -6.76
CA TRP A 97 -13.64 -2.25 -6.54
C TRP A 97 -14.44 -2.87 -5.39
N SER A 98 -15.44 -2.15 -4.86
CA SER A 98 -16.32 -2.68 -3.81
C SER A 98 -17.39 -3.68 -4.29
N GLY A 99 -17.54 -3.90 -5.60
CA GLY A 99 -18.66 -4.67 -6.17
C GLY A 99 -18.76 -6.14 -5.72
N LYS A 100 -17.68 -6.75 -5.22
CA LYS A 100 -17.65 -8.16 -4.80
C LYS A 100 -17.78 -8.37 -3.29
N PHE A 101 -17.85 -7.31 -2.49
CA PHE A 101 -17.93 -7.46 -1.03
C PHE A 101 -19.19 -8.22 -0.60
N SER A 102 -20.33 -7.96 -1.24
CA SER A 102 -21.58 -8.64 -0.89
C SER A 102 -21.50 -10.14 -1.16
N ASP A 103 -20.89 -10.55 -2.28
CA ASP A 103 -20.77 -11.95 -2.67
C ASP A 103 -19.85 -12.73 -1.71
N ILE A 104 -18.76 -12.12 -1.25
CA ILE A 104 -17.87 -12.75 -0.25
C ILE A 104 -18.49 -12.78 1.14
N ALA A 105 -19.25 -11.74 1.53
CA ALA A 105 -19.82 -11.68 2.86
C ALA A 105 -20.87 -12.79 3.12
N VAL A 106 -21.44 -13.36 2.05
CA VAL A 106 -22.46 -14.42 2.12
C VAL A 106 -21.90 -15.84 1.84
N SER A 107 -20.62 -15.97 1.50
CA SER A 107 -19.99 -17.25 1.14
C SER A 107 -19.66 -18.15 2.33
#